data_AF-A0A5C1AGY0-F1
#
_entry.id   AF-A0A5C1AGY0-F1
#
_cell.length_a   1.000
_cell.length_b   1.000
_cell.length_c   1.000
_cell.angle_alpha   90.00
_cell.angle_beta   90.00
_cell.angle_gamma   90.00
#
_symmetry.space_group_name_H-M   'P 1'
#
loop_
_entity.id
_entity.type
_entity.pdbx_description
1 polymer ?
#
loop_
_entity_poly.entity_id
_entity_poly.type
_entity_poly.pdbx_seq_one_letter_code
_entity_poly.pdbx_strand_id
1 'polypeptide(L)'
;MRTRFLLILAGVVVGVAAALFLTGPSLPSAAAENPAPLPIGRYQISAYPAAGGGPTGAFVVDTATGEVFSLTVMDNPKSLGKVTK
;
A
#
# COMPACT_ATOMS: atom_id res chain seq x y z
N MET A 1 64.17 -15.57 2.33
CA MET A 1 63.15 -14.78 1.59
C MET A 1 61.78 -15.47 1.50
N ARG A 2 61.70 -16.80 1.34
CA ARG A 2 60.42 -17.55 1.19
C ARG A 2 59.44 -17.43 2.36
N THR A 3 59.91 -17.44 3.61
CA THR A 3 59.05 -17.43 4.81
C THR A 3 58.30 -16.10 5.01
N ARG A 4 58.94 -14.97 4.65
CA ARG A 4 58.32 -13.64 4.73
C ARG A 4 57.23 -13.48 3.66
N PHE A 5 57.44 -14.08 2.49
CA PHE A 5 56.48 -14.06 1.39
C PHE A 5 55.21 -14.86 1.73
N LEU A 6 55.36 -16.02 2.38
CA LEU A 6 54.24 -16.84 2.84
C LEU A 6 53.37 -16.14 3.90
N LEU A 7 53.99 -15.39 4.81
CA LEU A 7 53.26 -14.63 5.84
C LEU A 7 52.44 -13.48 5.24
N ILE A 8 52.98 -12.79 4.23
CA ILE A 8 52.26 -11.74 3.50
C ILE A 8 51.07 -12.35 2.75
N LEU A 9 51.28 -13.48 2.06
CA LEU A 9 50.21 -14.17 1.34
C LEU A 9 49.08 -14.61 2.27
N ALA A 10 49.42 -15.17 3.45
CA ALA A 10 48.45 -15.57 4.45
C ALA A 10 47.65 -14.37 4.98
N GLY A 11 48.31 -13.24 5.24
CA GLY A 11 47.64 -12.00 5.67
C GLY A 11 46.66 -11.47 4.63
N VAL A 12 47.02 -11.53 3.35
CA VAL A 12 46.14 -11.12 2.24
C VAL A 12 44.91 -12.02 2.14
N VAL A 13 45.09 -13.35 2.23
CA VAL A 13 43.97 -14.30 2.16
C VAL A 13 43.00 -14.09 3.32
N VAL A 14 43.52 -13.90 4.54
CA VAL A 14 42.69 -13.63 5.73
C VAL A 14 41.97 -12.28 5.59
N GLY A 15 42.65 -11.24 5.10
CA GLY A 15 42.06 -9.92 4.88
C GLY A 15 40.92 -9.93 3.85
N VAL A 16 41.10 -10.65 2.74
CA VAL A 16 40.06 -10.79 1.70
C VAL A 16 38.87 -11.60 2.22
N ALA A 17 39.11 -12.70 2.94
CA ALA A 17 38.03 -13.49 3.53
C ALA A 17 37.22 -12.68 4.55
N ALA A 18 37.89 -11.88 5.40
CA ALA A 18 37.22 -11.02 6.36
C ALA A 18 36.41 -9.90 5.69
N ALA A 19 36.94 -9.29 4.63
CA ALA A 19 36.23 -8.26 3.87
C ALA A 19 34.96 -8.82 3.23
N LEU A 20 35.04 -9.99 2.59
CA LEU A 20 33.88 -10.64 1.97
C LEU A 20 32.81 -11.04 2.98
N PHE A 21 33.22 -11.45 4.19
CA PHE A 21 32.30 -11.77 5.27
C PHE A 21 31.56 -10.54 5.81
N LEU A 22 32.21 -9.38 5.81
CA LEU A 22 31.63 -8.11 6.25
C LEU A 22 30.76 -7.44 5.17
N THR A 23 31.05 -7.67 3.88
CA THR A 23 30.30 -7.11 2.75
C THR A 23 29.18 -8.02 2.27
N GLY A 24 28.48 -8.70 3.19
CA GLY A 24 27.37 -9.60 2.86
C GLY A 24 26.36 -8.97 1.88
N PRO A 25 25.59 -9.79 1.14
CA PRO A 25 24.71 -9.31 0.08
C PRO A 25 23.78 -8.22 0.63
N SER A 26 23.89 -7.02 0.07
CA SER A 26 22.97 -5.93 0.36
C SER A 26 21.58 -6.40 -0.03
N LEU A 27 20.74 -6.68 0.97
CA LEU A 27 19.32 -6.89 0.72
C LEU A 27 18.81 -5.67 -0.04
N PRO A 28 18.06 -5.85 -1.15
CA PRO A 28 17.44 -4.72 -1.81
C PRO A 28 16.66 -3.94 -0.76
N SER A 29 16.83 -2.63 -0.73
CA SER A 29 16.06 -1.75 0.15
C SER A 29 14.60 -2.16 0.03
N ALA A 30 14.00 -2.55 1.14
CA ALA A 30 12.57 -2.77 1.20
C ALA A 30 11.93 -1.44 0.76
N ALA A 31 11.46 -1.41 -0.49
CA ALA A 31 10.59 -0.34 -0.91
C ALA A 31 9.42 -0.38 0.08
N ALA A 32 9.10 0.77 0.67
CA ALA A 32 7.85 0.88 1.40
C ALA A 32 6.77 0.44 0.41
N GLU A 33 6.17 -0.72 0.68
CA GLU A 33 5.00 -1.17 -0.03
C GLU A 33 4.00 -0.04 0.14
N ASN A 34 3.67 0.65 -0.96
CA ASN A 34 2.59 1.61 -0.97
C ASN A 34 1.42 0.85 -0.33
N PRO A 35 0.91 1.27 0.84
CA PRO A 35 0.00 0.45 1.61
C PRO A 35 -1.09 0.00 0.66
N ALA A 36 -1.13 -1.30 0.37
CA ALA A 36 -2.25 -1.87 -0.36
C ALA A 36 -3.47 -1.29 0.33
N PRO A 37 -4.37 -0.58 -0.38
CA PRO A 37 -5.51 0.03 0.25
C PRO A 37 -6.11 -1.05 1.14
N LEU A 38 -6.03 -0.84 2.47
CA LEU A 38 -6.84 -1.62 3.39
C LEU A 38 -8.24 -1.58 2.79
N PRO A 39 -9.05 -2.64 2.87
CA PRO A 39 -10.42 -2.57 2.39
C PRO A 39 -11.20 -1.61 3.30
N ILE A 40 -10.96 -0.30 3.17
CA ILE A 40 -11.97 0.73 3.15
C ILE A 40 -12.94 0.16 2.14
N GLY A 41 -14.07 -0.35 2.63
CA GLY A 41 -15.04 -1.00 1.78
C GLY A 41 -15.22 -0.15 0.52
N ARG A 42 -15.24 -0.82 -0.65
CA ARG A 42 -15.35 -0.15 -1.95
C ARG A 42 -16.46 0.92 -1.97
N TYR A 43 -17.44 0.75 -1.09
CA TYR A 43 -18.55 1.66 -0.91
C TYR A 43 -18.57 2.24 0.50
N GLN A 44 -18.61 3.57 0.60
CA GLN A 44 -19.01 4.29 1.81
C GLN A 44 -20.50 4.60 1.72
N ILE A 45 -21.27 4.26 2.76
CA ILE A 45 -22.73 4.36 2.78
C ILE A 45 -23.16 5.30 3.91
N SER A 46 -24.03 6.26 3.60
CA SER A 46 -24.67 7.15 4.58
C SER A 46 -26.18 7.11 4.39
N ALA A 47 -26.89 6.50 5.34
CA ALA A 47 -28.35 6.43 5.32
C ALA A 47 -28.97 7.70 5.91
N TYR A 48 -30.14 8.09 5.40
CA TYR A 48 -30.92 9.19 5.95
C TYR A 48 -32.39 8.76 6.13
N PRO A 49 -33.01 9.11 7.27
CA PRO A 49 -34.40 8.80 7.52
C PRO A 49 -35.32 9.70 6.70
N ALA A 50 -36.51 9.18 6.39
CA ALA A 50 -37.65 9.98 5.98
C ALA A 50 -38.06 10.97 7.09
N ALA A 51 -37.65 12.23 7.01
CA ALA A 51 -38.22 13.27 7.87
C ALA A 51 -39.61 13.67 7.32
N GLY A 52 -40.67 13.51 8.14
CA GLY A 52 -42.00 14.07 7.85
C GLY A 52 -42.78 13.44 6.68
N GLY A 53 -42.51 12.19 6.31
CA GLY A 53 -43.22 11.47 5.24
C GLY A 53 -42.53 11.46 3.87
N GLY A 54 -41.31 11.98 3.78
CA GLY A 54 -40.46 11.82 2.58
C GLY A 54 -39.94 10.38 2.39
N PRO A 55 -39.21 10.09 1.30
CA PRO A 55 -38.59 8.77 1.09
C PRO A 55 -37.34 8.58 1.96
N THR A 56 -37.24 7.42 2.62
CA THR A 56 -35.99 6.96 3.26
C THR A 56 -34.99 6.58 2.17
N GLY A 57 -33.70 6.82 2.41
CA GLY A 57 -32.68 6.52 1.42
C GLY A 57 -31.25 6.46 1.98
N ALA A 58 -30.30 6.36 1.06
CA ALA A 58 -28.88 6.39 1.37
C ALA A 58 -28.08 7.01 0.22
N PHE A 59 -26.97 7.65 0.57
CA PHE A 59 -25.91 7.99 -0.37
C PHE A 59 -24.84 6.90 -0.33
N VAL A 60 -24.36 6.52 -1.50
CA VAL A 60 -23.27 5.55 -1.67
C VAL A 60 -22.15 6.21 -2.47
N VAL A 61 -20.94 6.15 -1.95
CA VAL A 61 -19.74 6.63 -2.64
C VAL A 61 -18.86 5.44 -2.97
N ASP A 62 -18.61 5.18 -4.26
CA ASP A 62 -17.56 4.25 -4.69
C ASP A 62 -16.21 4.94 -4.46
N THR A 63 -15.47 4.47 -3.46
CA THR A 63 -14.19 5.06 -3.04
C THR A 63 -13.06 4.81 -4.04
N ALA A 64 -13.22 3.86 -4.96
CA ALA A 64 -12.26 3.58 -6.03
C ALA A 64 -12.46 4.51 -7.24
N THR A 65 -13.70 4.84 -7.59
CA THR A 65 -14.01 5.67 -8.78
C THR A 65 -14.39 7.12 -8.45
N GLY A 66 -14.72 7.40 -7.19
CA GLY A 66 -15.30 8.65 -6.73
C GLY A 66 -16.76 8.84 -7.12
N GLU A 67 -17.42 7.83 -7.70
CA GLU A 67 -18.81 7.94 -8.16
C GLU A 67 -19.78 7.94 -6.97
N VAL A 68 -20.80 8.80 -7.04
CA VAL A 68 -21.82 8.96 -6.01
C VAL A 68 -23.16 8.48 -6.54
N PHE A 69 -23.85 7.67 -5.75
CA PHE A 69 -25.20 7.20 -6.04
C PHE A 69 -26.15 7.63 -4.93
N SER A 70 -27.38 7.94 -5.32
CA SER A 70 -28.51 8.02 -4.38
C SER A 70 -29.39 6.78 -4.54
N LEU A 71 -29.79 6.23 -3.41
CA LEU A 71 -30.79 5.17 -3.33
C LEU A 71 -31.95 5.67 -2.49
N THR A 72 -33.16 5.54 -3.02
CA THR A 72 -34.41 5.73 -2.28
C THR A 72 -35.18 4.41 -2.32
N VAL A 73 -35.97 4.11 -1.29
CA VAL A 73 -36.69 2.82 -1.19
C VAL A 73 -37.64 2.55 -2.38
N MET A 74 -38.07 3.61 -3.07
CA MET A 74 -39.06 3.56 -4.15
C MET A 74 -38.45 3.70 -5.56
N ASP A 75 -37.17 4.05 -5.70
CA ASP A 75 -36.55 4.29 -7.00
C ASP A 75 -35.32 3.41 -7.23
N ASN A 76 -34.97 3.22 -8.50
CA ASN A 76 -33.67 2.66 -8.87
C ASN A 76 -32.52 3.57 -8.43
N PRO A 77 -31.32 3.02 -8.16
CA PRO A 77 -30.13 3.81 -7.87
C PRO A 77 -29.89 4.85 -8.96
N LYS A 78 -29.72 6.12 -8.57
CA LYS A 78 -29.42 7.22 -9.50
C LYS A 78 -27.98 7.67 -9.29
N SER A 79 -27.18 7.65 -10.34
CA SER A 79 -25.84 8.25 -10.34
C SER A 79 -25.97 9.77 -10.24
N LEU A 80 -25.21 10.35 -9.32
CA LEU A 80 -25.15 11.79 -9.05
C LEU A 80 -23.86 12.43 -9.61
N GLY A 81 -23.02 11.64 -10.27
CA GLY A 81 -21.72 12.06 -10.79
C GLY A 81 -20.56 11.67 -9.88
N LYS A 82 -19.43 12.37 -10.01
CA LYS A 82 -18.18 12.07 -9.27
C LYS A 82 -17.83 13.16 -8.28
N VAL A 83 -17.25 12.78 -7.15
CA VAL A 83 -16.64 13.72 -6.20
C VAL A 83 -15.40 14.35 -6.85
N THR A 84 -15.40 15.67 -7.00
CA THR A 84 -14.26 16.47 -7.44
C THR A 84 -13.69 17.27 -6.28
N LYS A 85 -12.37 17.48 -6.25
CA LYS A 85 -11.68 18.30 -5.25
C LYS A 85 -11.71 19.78 -5.61
#